data_AF-A0ABC8LV38-F1
#
_entry.id   AF-A0ABC8LV38-F1
#
_cell.length_a   1.000
_cell.length_b   1.000
_cell.length_c   1.000
_cell.angle_alpha   90.00
_cell.angle_beta   90.00
_cell.angle_gamma   90.00
#
_symmetry.space_group_name_H-M   'P 1'
#
loop_
_entity.id
_entity.type
_entity.pdbx_description
1 polymer ?
#
loop_
_entity_poly.entity_id
_entity_poly.type
_entity_poly.pdbx_seq_one_letter_code
_entity_poly.pdbx_strand_id
1 'polypeptide(L)'
;MCIVCVWAGNSAVQAIRLLISKGVPESNIIFLNLISAPQGVNVVCKRFPRIKIVTSEIEMGLNDKFRVVPGMGEFGDRYFGTDDE
;
A
#
# COMPACT_ATOMS: atom_id res chain seq x y z
N MET A 1 -1.12 -6.30 8.67
CA MET A 1 -0.07 -5.30 8.41
C MET A 1 -0.77 -4.02 7.99
N CYS A 2 -0.51 -2.91 8.66
CA CYS A 2 -1.10 -1.62 8.32
C CYS A 2 -0.06 -0.80 7.56
N ILE A 3 -0.31 -0.56 6.28
CA ILE A 3 0.49 0.39 5.48
C ILE A 3 -0.43 1.56 5.18
N VAL A 4 0.06 2.77 5.33
CA VAL A 4 -0.76 3.98 5.23
C VAL A 4 -1.05 4.38 3.78
N CYS A 5 -0.11 4.13 2.87
CA CYS A 5 -0.29 4.43 1.45
C CYS A 5 0.47 3.42 0.58
N VAL A 6 -0.17 2.95 -0.50
CA VAL A 6 0.41 1.95 -1.41
C VAL A 6 0.51 2.50 -2.81
N TRP A 7 1.76 2.81 -3.14
CA TRP A 7 2.21 3.42 -4.38
C TRP A 7 2.46 2.35 -5.45
N ALA A 8 3.68 1.82 -5.51
CA ALA A 8 4.09 0.77 -6.45
C ALA A 8 3.82 -0.66 -5.94
N GLY A 9 3.33 -0.84 -4.71
CA GLY A 9 3.10 -2.16 -4.11
C GLY A 9 4.36 -2.89 -3.62
N ASN A 10 5.57 -2.42 -3.97
CA ASN A 10 6.83 -3.12 -3.64
C ASN A 10 7.07 -3.27 -2.13
N SER A 11 6.81 -2.22 -1.34
CA SER A 11 6.96 -2.27 0.12
C SER A 11 6.00 -3.27 0.75
N ALA A 12 4.75 -3.30 0.28
CA ALA A 12 3.74 -4.27 0.72
C ALA A 12 4.17 -5.70 0.36
N VAL A 13 4.68 -5.92 -0.85
CA VAL A 13 5.20 -7.22 -1.28
C VAL A 13 6.32 -7.70 -0.38
N GLN A 14 7.31 -6.86 -0.07
CA GLN A 14 8.41 -7.25 0.82
C GLN A 14 7.93 -7.58 2.24
N ALA A 15 7.05 -6.76 2.80
CA ALA A 15 6.44 -7.00 4.10
C ALA A 15 5.67 -8.34 4.16
N ILE A 16 4.88 -8.63 3.13
CA ILE A 16 4.13 -9.87 3.02
C ILE A 16 5.08 -11.07 2.88
N ARG A 17 6.13 -10.97 2.05
CA ARG A 17 7.13 -12.04 1.90
C ARG A 17 7.81 -12.37 3.22
N LEU A 18 8.12 -11.36 4.03
CA LEU A 18 8.73 -11.56 5.35
C LEU A 18 7.79 -12.28 6.32
N LEU A 19 6.48 -12.00 6.27
CA LEU A 19 5.49 -12.72 7.08
C LEU A 19 5.36 -14.18 6.64
N ILE A 20 5.28 -14.42 5.33
CA ILE A 20 5.22 -15.77 4.78
C ILE A 20 6.49 -16.56 5.12
N SER A 21 7.68 -15.93 5.01
CA SER A 21 8.94 -16.61 5.36
C SER A 21 9.04 -16.97 6.85
N LYS A 22 8.27 -16.30 7.72
CA LYS A 22 8.14 -16.63 9.14
C LYS A 22 7.06 -17.70 9.42
N GLY A 23 6.44 -18.26 8.38
CA GLY A 23 5.45 -19.33 8.49
C GLY A 23 4.00 -18.86 8.59
N VAL A 24 3.72 -17.56 8.40
CA VAL A 24 2.34 -17.07 8.39
C VAL A 24 1.68 -17.46 7.05
N PRO A 25 0.57 -18.22 7.06
CA PRO A 25 -0.13 -18.56 5.83
C PRO A 25 -0.76 -17.31 5.21
N GLU A 26 -0.69 -17.21 3.89
CA GLU A 26 -1.19 -16.06 3.13
C GLU A 26 -2.64 -15.70 3.44
N SER A 27 -3.51 -16.70 3.65
CA SER A 27 -4.93 -16.52 3.99
C SER A 27 -5.17 -15.77 5.29
N ASN A 28 -4.19 -15.75 6.18
CA ASN A 28 -4.27 -15.10 7.49
C ASN A 28 -3.70 -13.69 7.48
N ILE A 29 -3.18 -13.23 6.34
CA ILE A 29 -2.63 -11.88 6.19
C ILE A 29 -3.74 -10.98 5.66
N ILE A 30 -4.13 -10.01 6.50
CA ILE A 30 -4.99 -8.90 6.11
C ILE A 30 -4.10 -7.69 5.89
N PHE A 31 -4.19 -7.15 4.67
CA PHE A 31 -3.49 -5.97 4.23
C PHE A 31 -4.45 -4.79 4.29
N LEU A 32 -4.28 -3.94 5.31
CA LEU A 32 -5.15 -2.80 5.56
C LEU A 32 -4.42 -1.52 5.12
N ASN A 33 -5.10 -0.74 4.29
CA ASN A 33 -4.59 0.51 3.73
C ASN A 33 -5.66 1.61 3.79
N LEU A 34 -5.22 2.87 3.82
CA LEU A 34 -6.14 4.01 3.69
C LEU A 34 -6.32 4.37 2.22
N ILE A 35 -5.22 4.62 1.52
CA ILE A 35 -5.25 5.08 0.12
C ILE A 35 -4.37 4.18 -0.73
N SER A 36 -4.96 3.58 -1.75
CA SER A 36 -4.27 2.65 -2.65
C SER A 36 -4.23 3.16 -4.09
N ALA A 37 -3.08 3.05 -4.76
CA ALA A 37 -3.03 3.16 -6.21
C ALA A 37 -3.41 1.81 -6.86
N PRO A 38 -4.20 1.81 -7.95
CA PRO A 38 -4.68 0.59 -8.61
C PRO A 38 -3.52 -0.27 -9.13
N GLN A 39 -2.43 0.37 -9.53
CA GLN A 39 -1.19 -0.29 -9.96
C GLN A 39 -0.58 -1.12 -8.81
N GLY A 40 -0.46 -0.53 -7.62
CA GLY A 40 0.08 -1.20 -6.44
C GLY A 40 -0.80 -2.35 -5.94
N VAL A 41 -2.13 -2.17 -5.94
CA VAL A 41 -3.08 -3.25 -5.60
C VAL A 41 -2.95 -4.42 -6.56
N ASN A 42 -2.88 -4.15 -7.86
CA ASN A 42 -2.75 -5.19 -8.88
C ASN A 42 -1.45 -6.01 -8.71
N VAL A 43 -0.33 -5.35 -8.36
CA VAL A 43 0.94 -6.03 -8.07
C VAL A 43 0.81 -6.98 -6.87
N VAL A 44 0.16 -6.53 -5.79
CA VAL A 44 -0.03 -7.36 -4.59
C VAL A 44 -0.97 -8.52 -4.88
N CYS A 45 -2.12 -8.28 -5.54
CA CYS A 45 -3.08 -9.33 -5.91
C CYS A 45 -2.48 -10.38 -6.85
N LYS A 46 -1.69 -9.97 -7.85
CA LYS A 46 -1.00 -10.89 -8.76
C LYS A 46 0.02 -11.78 -8.04
N ARG A 47 0.69 -11.24 -7.03
CA ARG A 47 1.74 -11.96 -6.31
C ARG A 47 1.21 -12.82 -5.17
N PHE A 48 0.14 -12.39 -4.51
CA PHE A 48 -0.47 -13.03 -3.34
C PHE A 48 -2.00 -13.08 -3.49
N PRO A 49 -2.54 -14.02 -4.28
CA PRO A 49 -3.97 -14.07 -4.60
C PRO A 49 -4.86 -14.43 -3.40
N ARG A 50 -4.29 -14.97 -2.32
CA ARG A 50 -5.04 -15.38 -1.12
C ARG A 50 -5.12 -14.32 -0.02
N ILE A 51 -4.45 -13.18 -0.20
CA ILE A 51 -4.46 -12.09 0.78
C ILE A 51 -5.74 -11.28 0.66
N LYS A 52 -6.26 -10.86 1.82
CA LYS A 52 -7.38 -9.92 1.89
C LYS A 52 -6.85 -8.50 1.93
N ILE A 53 -7.26 -7.68 0.97
CA ILE A 53 -6.93 -6.25 0.92
C ILE A 53 -8.16 -5.47 1.36
N VAL A 54 -7.99 -4.59 2.33
CA VAL A 54 -9.00 -3.64 2.78
C VAL A 54 -8.42 -2.25 2.58
N THR A 55 -9.06 -1.43 1.75
CA THR A 55 -8.64 -0.05 1.48
C THR A 55 -9.83 0.89 1.61
N SER A 56 -9.61 2.09 2.16
CA SER A 56 -10.68 3.09 2.26
C SER A 56 -10.99 3.70 0.90
N GLU A 57 -9.95 4.16 0.19
CA GLU A 57 -10.08 4.73 -1.15
C GLU A 57 -9.06 4.15 -2.13
N ILE A 58 -9.43 4.18 -3.42
CA ILE A 58 -8.58 3.80 -4.55
C ILE A 58 -8.47 5.02 -5.45
N GLU A 59 -7.24 5.50 -5.65
CA GLU A 59 -6.97 6.70 -6.43
C GLU A 59 -6.79 6.43 -7.92
N MET A 60 -6.93 7.44 -8.78
CA MET A 60 -6.92 7.22 -10.24
C MET A 60 -5.57 6.74 -10.77
N GLY A 61 -4.48 7.18 -10.16
CA GLY A 61 -3.15 6.80 -10.62
C GLY A 61 -2.02 7.50 -9.88
N LEU A 62 -0.81 7.22 -10.35
CA LEU A 62 0.42 7.83 -9.89
C LEU A 62 0.90 8.84 -10.93
N ASN A 63 1.38 10.00 -10.47
CA ASN A 63 2.17 10.90 -11.30
C ASN A 63 3.66 10.52 -11.32
N ASP A 64 4.47 11.24 -12.10
CA ASP A 64 5.90 10.98 -12.30
C ASP A 64 6.75 11.05 -11.01
N LYS A 65 6.23 11.68 -9.96
CA LYS A 65 6.87 11.73 -8.63
C LYS A 65 6.40 10.60 -7.72
N PHE A 66 5.73 9.58 -8.27
CA PHE A 66 5.03 8.56 -7.51
C PHE A 66 4.10 9.21 -6.47
N ARG A 67 3.29 10.21 -6.87
CA ARG A 67 2.24 10.85 -6.04
C ARG A 67 0.83 10.52 -6.55
N VAL A 68 -0.13 10.28 -5.65
CA VAL A 68 -1.47 9.81 -6.01
C VAL A 68 -2.23 11.03 -6.46
N VAL A 69 -3.04 10.88 -7.51
CA VAL A 69 -3.78 12.00 -8.11
C VAL A 69 -5.26 11.63 -8.19
N PRO A 70 -6.19 12.48 -7.71
CA PRO A 70 -6.00 13.88 -7.28
C PRO A 70 -5.27 14.04 -5.95
N GLY A 71 -5.37 13.06 -5.04
CA GLY A 71 -4.51 12.81 -3.89
C GLY A 71 -4.30 13.90 -2.84
N MET A 72 -3.91 13.46 -1.65
CA MET A 72 -3.59 14.32 -0.49
C MET A 72 -2.11 14.74 -0.40
N GLY A 73 -1.27 14.53 -1.42
CA GLY A 73 0.18 14.79 -1.31
C GLY A 73 0.91 13.75 -0.44
N GLU A 74 2.04 14.13 0.17
CA GLU A 74 2.80 13.29 1.11
C GLU A 74 2.00 13.11 2.40
N PHE A 75 1.32 11.96 2.55
CA PHE A 75 0.56 11.68 3.77
C PHE A 75 1.46 11.69 5.01
N GLY A 76 2.71 11.20 4.87
CA GLY A 76 3.67 11.17 5.97
C GLY A 76 3.91 12.56 6.53
N ASP A 77 4.23 13.53 5.67
CA ASP A 77 4.53 14.88 6.11
C ASP A 77 3.32 15.59 6.70
N ARG A 78 2.12 15.40 6.12
CA ARG A 78 0.87 15.93 6.68
C ARG A 78 0.48 15.31 8.01
N TYR A 79 0.72 14.01 8.18
CA TYR A 79 0.34 13.29 9.39
C TYR A 79 1.32 13.54 10.53
N PHE A 80 2.62 13.61 10.22
CA PHE A 80 3.67 13.84 11.21
C PHE A 80 4.02 15.32 11.40
N GLY A 81 3.48 16.21 10.56
CA GLY A 81 3.76 17.65 10.60
C GLY A 81 5.20 17.98 10.21
N THR A 82 5.81 17.18 9.33
CA THR A 82 7.18 17.39 8.81
C THR A 82 7.20 18.13 7.47
N ASP A 83 6.09 18.82 7.15
CA ASP A 83 6.05 19.81 6.08
C ASP A 83 6.99 20.98 6.47
N ASP A 84 8.30 20.83 6.26
CA ASP A 84 9.19 22.00 6.15
C ASP A 84 8.79 22.73 4.86
N GLU A 85 8.45 24.02 4.97
CA GLU A 85 8.01 24.89 3.85
C GLU A 85 8.77 24.68 2.52
#